data_AF-A0A7C6KBX2-F1
#
_entry.id   AF-A0A7C6KBX2-F1
#
_cell.length_a   1.000
_cell.length_b   1.000
_cell.length_c   1.000
_cell.angle_alpha   90.00
_cell.angle_beta   90.00
_cell.angle_gamma   90.00
#
_symmetry.space_group_name_H-M   'P 1'
#
loop_
_entity.id
_entity.type
_entity.pdbx_description
1 polymer ?
#
loop_
_entity_poly.entity_id
_entity_poly.type
_entity_poly.pdbx_seq_one_letter_code
_entity_poly.pdbx_strand_id
1 'polypeptide(L)'
;MDSRGFILIEVLTGLFFTGLVAVTCLPILSTAAYQLKLAKDKTDMVYMAESVIEEIKSFDDSLKKDDEYIYDIRLADLIEKLKEEDSVSIQLPLNMKPNNPEHMCIISKNYVDTDLWKIQVKILLAKEGKGIRDVEVMAYMPIPQDDQALDGD
;
A
#
# COMPACT_ATOMS: atom_id res chain seq x y z
N MET A 1 -36.32 -57.48 -4.08
CA MET A 1 -35.69 -56.29 -4.69
C MET A 1 -34.24 -56.29 -4.24
N ASP A 2 -33.30 -56.42 -5.16
CA ASP A 2 -31.88 -56.68 -4.84
C ASP A 2 -31.24 -55.39 -4.30
N SER A 3 -30.99 -55.33 -3.00
CA SER A 3 -30.60 -54.10 -2.27
C SER A 3 -29.30 -53.48 -2.78
N ARG A 4 -28.45 -54.28 -3.44
CA ARG A 4 -27.17 -53.84 -4.01
C ARG A 4 -27.37 -52.89 -5.20
N GLY A 5 -28.40 -53.10 -6.02
CA GLY A 5 -28.70 -52.21 -7.15
C GLY A 5 -29.20 -50.84 -6.72
N PHE A 6 -29.99 -50.81 -5.63
CA PHE A 6 -30.49 -49.56 -5.06
C PHE A 6 -29.36 -48.70 -4.48
N ILE A 7 -28.45 -49.30 -3.71
CA ILE A 7 -27.28 -48.61 -3.14
C ILE A 7 -26.39 -48.02 -4.25
N LEU A 8 -26.19 -48.77 -5.35
CA LEU A 8 -25.37 -48.29 -6.46
C LEU A 8 -25.96 -47.03 -7.12
N ILE A 9 -27.29 -47.00 -7.33
CA ILE A 9 -27.99 -45.86 -7.91
C ILE A 9 -27.92 -44.64 -6.97
N GLU A 10 -28.07 -44.86 -5.66
CA GLU A 10 -27.97 -43.81 -4.65
C GLU A 10 -26.57 -43.18 -4.65
N VAL A 11 -25.52 -44.00 -4.67
CA VAL A 11 -24.12 -43.53 -4.73
C VAL A 11 -23.84 -42.77 -6.03
N LEU A 12 -24.28 -43.28 -7.18
CA LEU A 12 -24.11 -42.60 -8.48
C LEU A 12 -24.81 -41.24 -8.51
N THR A 13 -26.02 -41.16 -7.96
CA THR A 13 -26.80 -39.92 -7.89
C THR A 13 -26.13 -38.90 -6.96
N GLY A 14 -25.64 -39.35 -5.79
CA GLY A 14 -24.88 -38.51 -4.87
C GLY A 14 -23.58 -37.98 -5.50
N LEU A 15 -22.84 -38.84 -6.22
CA LEU A 15 -21.62 -38.44 -6.92
C LEU A 15 -21.90 -37.42 -8.03
N PHE A 16 -22.98 -37.62 -8.78
CA PHE A 16 -23.40 -36.70 -9.85
C PHE A 16 -23.67 -35.28 -9.29
N PHE A 17 -24.47 -35.17 -8.23
CA PHE A 17 -24.76 -33.88 -7.62
C PHE A 17 -23.52 -33.26 -6.97
N THR A 18 -22.68 -34.05 -6.31
CA THR A 18 -21.43 -33.57 -5.72
C THR A 18 -20.49 -33.02 -6.80
N GLY A 19 -20.37 -33.71 -7.94
CA GLY A 19 -19.60 -33.25 -9.08
C GLY A 19 -20.15 -31.94 -9.66
N LEU A 20 -21.47 -31.82 -9.78
CA LEU A 20 -22.12 -30.61 -10.29
C LEU A 20 -21.88 -29.41 -9.36
N VAL A 21 -22.04 -29.60 -8.05
CA VAL A 21 -21.73 -28.57 -7.03
C VAL A 21 -20.25 -28.21 -7.06
N ALA A 22 -19.35 -29.19 -7.13
CA ALA A 22 -17.91 -28.93 -7.17
C ALA A 22 -17.50 -28.10 -8.40
N VAL A 23 -17.96 -28.49 -9.60
CA VAL A 23 -17.60 -27.80 -10.85
C VAL A 23 -18.19 -26.39 -10.93
N THR A 24 -19.34 -26.14 -10.30
CA THR A 24 -19.96 -24.82 -10.28
C THR A 24 -19.39 -23.92 -9.18
N CYS A 25 -19.27 -24.44 -7.95
CA CYS A 25 -18.88 -23.64 -6.78
C CYS A 25 -17.36 -23.42 -6.67
N LEU A 26 -16.51 -24.39 -7.03
CA LEU A 26 -15.05 -24.23 -6.87
C LEU A 26 -14.48 -23.08 -7.70
N PRO A 27 -14.85 -22.88 -8.98
CA PRO A 27 -14.37 -21.74 -9.76
C PRO A 27 -14.83 -20.40 -9.17
N ILE A 28 -16.06 -20.34 -8.65
CA ILE A 28 -16.62 -19.15 -8.01
C ILE A 28 -15.83 -18.81 -6.74
N LEU A 29 -15.61 -19.79 -5.86
CA LEU A 29 -14.83 -19.59 -4.63
C LEU A 29 -13.39 -19.20 -4.95
N SER A 30 -12.76 -19.85 -5.94
CA SER A 30 -11.39 -19.53 -6.36
C SER A 30 -11.28 -18.09 -6.84
N THR A 31 -12.21 -17.65 -7.69
CA THR A 31 -12.25 -16.28 -8.19
C THR A 31 -12.52 -15.29 -7.06
N ALA A 32 -13.48 -15.58 -6.17
CA ALA A 32 -13.79 -14.73 -5.03
C ALA A 32 -12.60 -14.58 -4.08
N ALA A 33 -11.89 -15.68 -3.78
CA ALA A 33 -10.69 -15.66 -2.95
C ALA A 33 -9.57 -14.82 -3.59
N TYR A 34 -9.38 -14.94 -4.90
CA TYR A 34 -8.43 -14.11 -5.64
C TYR A 34 -8.79 -12.62 -5.55
N GLN A 35 -10.06 -12.26 -5.76
CA GLN A 35 -10.50 -10.86 -5.67
C GLN A 35 -10.40 -10.31 -4.25
N LEU A 36 -10.70 -11.12 -3.23
CA LEU A 36 -10.54 -10.72 -1.82
C LEU A 36 -9.07 -10.42 -1.51
N LYS A 37 -8.15 -11.24 -2.02
CA LYS A 37 -6.72 -10.99 -1.89
C LYS A 37 -6.33 -9.65 -2.51
N LEU A 38 -6.76 -9.39 -3.76
CA LEU A 38 -6.48 -8.12 -4.43
C LEU A 38 -7.05 -6.91 -3.67
N ALA A 39 -8.25 -7.04 -3.11
CA ALA A 39 -8.87 -6.00 -2.30
C ALA A 39 -8.10 -5.72 -1.00
N LYS A 40 -7.61 -6.79 -0.36
CA LYS A 40 -6.75 -6.68 0.82
C LYS A 40 -5.42 -5.99 0.46
N ASP A 41 -4.73 -6.46 -0.57
CA ASP A 41 -3.46 -5.89 -1.02
C ASP A 41 -3.61 -4.38 -1.31
N LYS A 42 -4.70 -3.97 -2.00
CA LYS A 42 -5.01 -2.55 -2.24
C LYS A 42 -5.28 -1.76 -0.96
N THR A 43 -5.98 -2.36 0.01
CA THR A 43 -6.25 -1.70 1.30
C THR A 43 -4.96 -1.49 2.08
N ASP A 44 -4.07 -2.48 2.08
CA ASP A 44 -2.76 -2.40 2.70
C ASP A 44 -1.91 -1.30 2.03
N MET A 45 -1.96 -1.15 0.70
CA MET A 45 -1.32 -0.03 -0.01
C MET A 45 -1.85 1.35 0.37
N VAL A 46 -3.18 1.51 0.51
CA VAL A 46 -3.79 2.76 0.98
C VAL A 46 -3.31 3.09 2.38
N TYR A 47 -3.34 2.11 3.29
CA TYR A 47 -2.87 2.29 4.65
C TYR A 47 -1.39 2.68 4.71
N MET A 48 -0.54 2.05 3.89
CA MET A 48 0.87 2.42 3.77
C MET A 48 1.04 3.87 3.28
N ALA A 49 0.32 4.28 2.23
CA ALA A 49 0.39 5.64 1.71
C ALA A 49 -0.08 6.68 2.73
N GLU A 50 -1.18 6.41 3.43
CA GLU A 50 -1.70 7.28 4.49
C GLU A 50 -0.73 7.36 5.67
N SER A 51 -0.16 6.24 6.11
CA SER A 51 0.81 6.21 7.21
C SER A 51 2.04 7.06 6.89
N VAL A 52 2.60 6.94 5.67
CA VAL A 52 3.72 7.77 5.22
C VAL A 52 3.36 9.27 5.25
N ILE A 53 2.16 9.63 4.79
CA ILE A 53 1.70 11.03 4.83
C ILE A 53 1.55 11.52 6.27
N GLU A 54 0.97 10.72 7.16
CA GLU A 54 0.78 11.10 8.56
C GLU A 54 2.11 11.21 9.30
N GLU A 55 3.07 10.32 9.05
CA GLU A 55 4.43 10.42 9.60
C GLU A 55 5.09 11.73 9.16
N ILE A 56 5.04 12.05 7.86
CA ILE A 56 5.56 13.31 7.32
C ILE A 56 4.87 14.54 7.94
N LYS A 57 3.54 14.50 8.13
CA LYS A 57 2.78 15.60 8.76
C LYS A 57 3.10 15.75 10.25
N SER A 58 3.34 14.64 10.94
CA SER A 58 3.63 14.62 12.37
C SER A 58 5.06 15.03 12.70
N PHE A 59 5.90 15.20 11.66
CA PHE A 59 7.28 15.64 11.83
C PHE A 59 7.34 16.99 12.54
N ASP A 60 8.10 17.02 13.63
CA ASP A 60 8.35 18.20 14.45
C ASP A 60 9.86 18.37 14.60
N ASP A 61 10.40 19.42 14.00
CA ASP A 61 11.85 19.73 13.99
C ASP A 61 12.38 20.00 15.42
N SER A 62 11.51 20.44 16.34
CA SER A 62 11.86 20.69 17.74
C SER A 62 12.12 19.39 18.51
N LEU A 63 11.47 18.31 18.08
CA LEU A 63 11.61 16.97 18.61
C LEU A 63 12.52 16.21 17.65
N LYS A 64 13.82 16.52 17.65
CA LYS A 64 14.87 15.72 16.97
C LYS A 64 14.91 14.28 17.50
N LYS A 65 13.90 13.50 17.18
CA LYS A 65 13.82 12.08 17.44
C LYS A 65 14.61 11.42 16.33
N ASP A 66 15.87 11.12 16.65
CA ASP A 66 16.82 10.43 15.77
C ASP A 66 16.38 9.01 15.31
N ASP A 67 15.23 8.52 15.79
CA ASP A 67 14.79 7.13 15.66
C ASP A 67 13.54 6.93 14.77
N GLU A 68 13.00 7.96 14.12
CA GLU A 68 11.85 7.81 13.20
C GLU A 68 12.32 7.58 11.75
N TYR A 69 11.89 6.46 11.15
CA TYR A 69 12.30 6.02 9.82
C TYR A 69 11.09 5.69 8.94
N ILE A 70 11.13 6.15 7.69
CA ILE A 70 10.22 5.73 6.63
C ILE A 70 10.99 4.78 5.72
N TYR A 71 10.59 3.51 5.68
CA TYR A 71 11.34 2.45 4.99
C TYR A 71 12.81 2.39 5.45
N ASP A 72 13.74 2.87 4.61
CA ASP A 72 15.19 2.84 4.81
C ASP A 72 15.81 4.25 4.89
N ILE A 73 15.00 5.31 4.98
CA ILE A 73 15.44 6.69 5.17
C ILE A 73 14.93 7.24 6.51
N ARG A 74 15.76 8.03 7.20
CA ARG A 74 15.31 8.78 8.39
C ARG A 74 14.29 9.81 7.97
N LEU A 75 13.29 10.04 8.82
CA LEU A 75 12.27 11.04 8.54
C LEU A 75 12.88 12.44 8.39
N ALA A 76 13.83 12.81 9.26
CA ALA A 76 14.55 14.08 9.14
C ALA A 76 15.27 14.23 7.79
N ASP A 77 16.09 13.25 7.39
CA ASP A 77 16.79 13.25 6.10
C ASP A 77 15.83 13.30 4.91
N LEU A 78 14.64 12.68 5.03
CA LEU A 78 13.60 12.74 4.01
C LEU A 78 13.03 14.17 3.92
N ILE A 79 12.68 14.80 5.04
CA ILE A 79 12.14 16.15 5.07
C ILE A 79 13.16 17.16 4.54
N GLU A 80 14.43 17.04 4.92
CA GLU A 80 15.51 17.89 4.39
C GLU A 80 15.58 17.81 2.86
N LYS A 81 15.59 16.58 2.31
CA LYS A 81 15.56 16.38 0.85
C LYS A 81 14.30 16.97 0.21
N LEU A 82 13.15 16.94 0.89
CA LEU A 82 11.92 17.57 0.39
C LEU A 82 11.97 19.11 0.50
N LYS A 83 12.73 19.69 1.47
CA LYS A 83 12.95 21.14 1.61
C LYS A 83 13.88 21.67 0.50
N GLU A 84 14.86 20.90 0.04
CA GLU A 84 15.94 21.35 -0.87
C GLU A 84 15.46 21.90 -2.23
N GLU A 85 14.50 21.24 -2.91
CA GLU A 85 14.03 21.68 -4.23
C GLU A 85 12.51 21.93 -4.25
N ASP A 86 12.07 22.75 -5.21
CA ASP A 86 10.66 23.11 -5.37
C ASP A 86 9.76 21.91 -5.71
N SER A 87 10.32 20.95 -6.45
CA SER A 87 9.67 19.72 -6.85
C SER A 87 10.64 18.55 -6.71
N VAL A 88 10.41 17.70 -5.71
CA VAL A 88 11.27 16.54 -5.43
C VAL A 88 10.44 15.27 -5.51
N SER A 89 11.01 14.21 -6.07
CA SER A 89 10.42 12.87 -6.07
C SER A 89 11.43 11.84 -5.58
N ILE A 90 11.12 11.19 -4.47
CA ILE A 90 11.98 10.22 -3.79
C ILE A 90 11.34 8.84 -3.93
N GLN A 91 12.13 7.85 -4.33
CA GLN A 91 11.69 6.46 -4.47
C GLN A 91 12.27 5.63 -3.31
N LEU A 92 11.40 4.91 -2.61
CA LEU A 92 11.72 4.06 -1.48
C LEU A 92 11.26 2.61 -1.75
N PRO A 93 11.99 1.59 -1.27
CA PRO A 93 13.26 1.69 -0.57
C PRO A 93 14.40 2.20 -1.49
N LEU A 94 15.33 2.98 -0.93
CA LEU A 94 16.47 3.58 -1.64
C LEU A 94 17.40 2.51 -2.24
N ASN A 95 17.49 1.35 -1.59
CA ASN A 95 18.34 0.25 -2.02
C ASN A 95 17.48 -0.94 -2.48
N MET A 96 17.21 -1.03 -3.79
CA MET A 96 16.56 -2.20 -4.38
C MET A 96 17.49 -3.42 -4.28
N LYS A 97 17.43 -4.16 -3.17
CA LYS A 97 17.98 -5.51 -3.14
C LYS A 97 17.22 -6.37 -4.16
N PRO A 98 17.88 -7.28 -4.89
CA PRO A 98 17.24 -8.14 -5.90
C PRO A 98 16.15 -9.08 -5.32
N ASN A 99 16.05 -9.18 -3.99
CA ASN A 99 14.91 -9.79 -3.32
C ASN A 99 13.77 -8.77 -3.19
N ASN A 100 13.04 -8.60 -4.30
CA ASN A 100 11.68 -8.06 -4.43
C ASN A 100 11.13 -7.34 -3.17
N PRO A 101 11.25 -6.01 -3.04
CA PRO A 101 10.28 -5.30 -2.23
C PRO A 101 8.89 -5.55 -2.85
N GLU A 102 7.93 -6.05 -2.07
CA GLU A 102 6.57 -6.32 -2.58
C GLU A 102 5.90 -5.03 -3.10
N HIS A 103 6.33 -3.88 -2.56
CA HIS A 103 5.82 -2.55 -2.86
C HIS A 103 6.95 -1.54 -2.97
N MET A 104 6.82 -0.61 -3.92
CA MET A 104 7.68 0.54 -4.10
C MET A 104 6.89 1.80 -3.75
N CYS A 105 7.45 2.67 -2.92
CA CYS A 105 6.84 3.94 -2.52
C CYS A 105 7.52 5.09 -3.26
N ILE A 106 6.75 6.00 -3.83
CA ILE A 106 7.23 7.23 -4.46
C ILE A 106 6.60 8.39 -3.72
N ILE A 107 7.42 9.20 -3.08
CA ILE A 107 7.01 10.40 -2.36
C ILE A 107 7.40 11.58 -3.23
N SER A 108 6.42 12.35 -3.66
CA SER A 108 6.61 13.56 -4.46
C SER A 108 6.08 14.77 -3.71
N LYS A 109 6.80 15.88 -3.77
CA LYS A 109 6.40 17.16 -3.19
C LYS A 109 6.39 18.22 -4.27
N ASN A 110 5.37 19.08 -4.25
CA ASN A 110 5.26 20.27 -5.07
C ASN A 110 4.81 21.45 -4.20
N TYR A 111 5.34 22.64 -4.44
CA TYR A 111 4.78 23.87 -3.86
C TYR A 111 3.45 24.24 -4.50
N VAL A 112 2.49 24.62 -3.66
CA VAL A 112 1.19 25.15 -4.10
C VAL A 112 1.10 26.65 -3.84
N ASP A 113 1.67 27.09 -2.72
CA ASP A 113 1.72 28.49 -2.28
C ASP A 113 2.97 28.72 -1.40
N THR A 114 3.20 29.95 -0.92
CA THR A 114 4.40 30.33 -0.15
C THR A 114 4.66 29.45 1.07
N ASP A 115 3.61 28.95 1.73
CA ASP A 115 3.70 28.22 2.99
C ASP A 115 3.04 26.83 2.94
N LEU A 116 2.70 26.33 1.75
CA LEU A 116 1.94 25.08 1.60
C LEU A 116 2.61 24.10 0.62
N TRP A 117 2.89 22.91 1.14
CA TRP A 117 3.30 21.76 0.35
C TRP A 117 2.11 20.92 -0.07
N LYS A 118 2.12 20.47 -1.33
CA LYS A 118 1.33 19.33 -1.80
C LYS A 118 2.23 18.12 -1.87
N ILE A 119 1.96 17.15 -1.02
CA ILE A 119 2.66 15.87 -0.99
C ILE A 119 1.78 14.82 -1.65
N GLN A 120 2.39 14.04 -2.53
CA GLN A 120 1.78 12.92 -3.23
C GLN A 120 2.58 11.67 -2.89
N VAL A 121 1.92 10.67 -2.32
CA VAL A 121 2.54 9.38 -2.02
C VAL A 121 1.90 8.33 -2.91
N LYS A 122 2.72 7.70 -3.74
CA LYS A 122 2.31 6.67 -4.69
C LYS A 122 2.94 5.34 -4.33
N ILE A 123 2.12 4.33 -4.07
CA ILE A 123 2.55 2.95 -3.83
C ILE A 123 2.32 2.13 -5.09
N LEU A 124 3.40 1.54 -5.60
CA LEU A 124 3.43 0.66 -6.76
C LEU A 124 3.67 -0.78 -6.31
N LEU A 125 3.01 -1.76 -6.95
CA LEU A 125 3.39 -3.16 -6.80
C LEU A 125 4.60 -3.47 -7.67
N ALA A 126 5.61 -4.14 -7.12
CA ALA A 126 6.79 -4.55 -7.90
C ALA A 126 6.51 -5.67 -8.91
N LYS A 127 5.39 -6.40 -8.75
CA LYS A 127 4.98 -7.47 -9.68
C LYS A 127 3.86 -6.98 -10.59
N GLU A 128 4.14 -6.87 -11.88
CA GLU A 128 3.16 -6.64 -12.94
C GLU A 128 2.16 -7.81 -13.02
N GLY A 129 1.11 -7.73 -12.19
CA GLY A 129 -0.08 -8.57 -12.27
C GLY A 129 -1.26 -7.67 -12.63
N LYS A 130 -1.98 -8.00 -13.71
CA LYS A 130 -3.06 -7.24 -14.39
C LYS A 130 -4.25 -6.74 -13.53
N GLY A 131 -4.21 -6.79 -12.20
CA GLY A 131 -5.35 -6.51 -11.32
C GLY A 131 -5.23 -5.29 -10.41
N ILE A 132 -4.04 -4.98 -9.88
CA ILE A 132 -3.89 -3.91 -8.89
C ILE A 132 -3.43 -2.64 -9.59
N ARG A 133 -4.27 -1.60 -9.51
CA ARG A 133 -3.91 -0.25 -9.93
C ARG A 133 -3.15 0.39 -8.79
N ASP A 134 -2.05 1.06 -9.12
CA ASP A 134 -1.28 1.91 -8.22
C ASP A 134 -2.19 2.71 -7.28
N VAL A 135 -1.76 2.85 -6.03
CA VAL A 135 -2.45 3.71 -5.07
C VAL A 135 -1.71 5.04 -5.02
N GLU A 136 -2.44 6.14 -5.16
CA GLU A 136 -1.94 7.49 -4.97
C GLU A 136 -2.80 8.19 -3.93
N VAL A 137 -2.16 8.71 -2.89
CA VAL A 137 -2.79 9.56 -1.87
C VAL A 137 -2.12 10.92 -1.92
N MET A 138 -2.92 11.97 -1.80
CA MET A 138 -2.43 13.34 -1.82
C MET A 138 -2.87 14.07 -0.56
N ALA A 139 -1.97 14.89 -0.01
CA ALA A 139 -2.26 15.76 1.11
C ALA A 139 -1.65 17.14 0.91
N TYR A 140 -2.28 18.14 1.52
CA TYR A 140 -1.76 19.49 1.65
C TYR A 140 -1.33 19.69 3.10
N MET A 141 -0.14 20.27 3.32
CA MET A 141 0.37 20.54 4.65
C MET A 141 1.21 21.81 4.69
N PRO A 142 1.27 22.51 5.84
CA PRO A 142 2.19 23.63 6.00
C PRO A 142 3.64 23.14 5.91
N ILE A 143 4.54 24.04 5.53
CA ILE A 143 5.98 23.78 5.56
C ILE A 143 6.41 23.59 7.02
N PRO A 144 7.12 22.51 7.38
CA PRO A 144 7.71 22.36 8.71
C PRO A 144 8.68 23.53 8.98
N GLN A 145 8.36 24.37 9.97
CA GLN A 145 9.17 25.53 10.34
C GLN A 145 10.32 25.11 11.25
N ASP A 146 11.52 25.66 11.00
CA ASP A 146 12.62 25.63 11.95
C ASP A 146 12.34 26.66 13.06
N ASP A 147 12.01 26.20 14.26
CA ASP A 147 11.68 27.06 15.42
C ASP A 147 12.86 27.94 15.91
N GLN A 148 14.01 27.95 15.22
CA GLN A 148 15.18 28.75 15.57
C GLN A 148 15.10 30.23 15.15
N ALA A 149 13.99 30.68 14.56
CA ALA A 149 13.86 32.05 14.03
C ALA A 149 13.11 33.05 14.93
N LEU A 150 12.68 32.68 16.14
CA LEU A 150 11.85 33.53 17.00
C LEU A 150 12.52 34.14 18.24
N ASP A 151 13.85 34.01 18.39
CA ASP A 151 14.62 34.75 19.39
C ASP A 151 15.54 35.78 18.72
N GLY A 152 14.98 36.92 18.29
CA GLY A 152 15.78 37.99 17.70
C GLY A 152 14.99 39.20 17.21
N ASP A 153 14.31 39.91 18.12
CA ASP A 153 14.33 41.39 18.23
C ASP A 153 13.63 41.88 19.51
#